data_AF-A0A4Y8JSX7-F1
#
_entry.id   AF-A0A4Y8JSX7-F1
#
_cell.length_a   1.000
_cell.length_b   1.000
_cell.length_c   1.000
_cell.angle_alpha   90.00
_cell.angle_beta   90.00
_cell.angle_gamma   90.00
#
_symmetry.space_group_name_H-M   'P 1'
#
loop_
_entity.id
_entity.type
_entity.pdbx_description
1 polymer ?
#
loop_
_entity_poly.entity_id
_entity_poly.type
_entity_poly.pdbx_seq_one_letter_code
_entity_poly.pdbx_strand_id
1 'polypeptide(L)'
;MLAATTLAGCVSDADRASQNLSTAADQFEVERRIVFYNGITDTYLLTIEGRCAITDQAIQLEVTCKVAPDEYKKHFLGLSDNVTYKAEQLESVDVSVYHHRVIFKPESILPEIDVETGKQ
;
A
#
# COMPACT_ATOMS: atom_id res chain seq x y z
N MET A 1 -2.83 -45.00 -10.48
CA MET A 1 -1.92 -44.37 -9.51
C MET A 1 -1.72 -42.93 -9.96
N LEU A 2 -2.59 -42.02 -9.51
CA LEU A 2 -2.56 -40.61 -9.89
C LEU A 2 -1.62 -39.89 -8.93
N ALA A 3 -0.43 -39.53 -9.41
CA ALA A 3 0.49 -38.68 -8.68
C ALA A 3 -0.03 -37.23 -8.78
N ALA A 4 -0.68 -36.75 -7.73
CA ALA A 4 -0.95 -35.34 -7.53
C ALA A 4 0.29 -34.71 -6.89
N THR A 5 1.19 -34.16 -7.71
CA THR A 5 2.27 -33.29 -7.26
C THR A 5 1.67 -31.94 -6.89
N THR A 6 1.52 -31.70 -5.59
CA THR A 6 1.12 -30.40 -5.05
C THR A 6 2.24 -29.38 -5.28
N LEU A 7 1.97 -28.34 -6.07
CA LEU A 7 2.79 -27.13 -6.21
C LEU A 7 2.77 -26.31 -4.90
N ALA A 8 3.43 -26.80 -3.84
CA ALA A 8 3.83 -25.92 -2.75
C ALA A 8 5.02 -25.08 -3.24
N GLY A 9 4.75 -23.94 -3.88
CA GLY A 9 5.79 -23.02 -4.33
C GLY A 9 6.64 -22.54 -3.15
N CYS A 10 7.95 -22.71 -3.24
CA CYS A 10 8.90 -22.17 -2.28
C CYS A 10 8.89 -20.64 -2.34
N VAL A 11 8.08 -20.00 -1.51
CA VAL A 11 8.18 -18.55 -1.26
C VAL A 11 9.43 -18.31 -0.42
N SER A 12 10.33 -17.42 -0.88
CA SER A 12 11.57 -17.13 -0.14
C SER A 12 11.28 -16.29 1.11
N ASP A 13 12.21 -16.29 2.08
CA ASP A 13 12.09 -15.41 3.26
C ASP A 13 12.01 -13.93 2.85
N ALA A 14 12.69 -13.54 1.76
CA ALA A 14 12.63 -12.19 1.21
C ALA A 14 11.23 -11.84 0.68
N ASP A 15 10.58 -12.78 -0.02
CA ASP A 15 9.21 -12.58 -0.51
C ASP A 15 8.22 -12.43 0.66
N ARG A 16 8.39 -13.23 1.73
CA ARG A 16 7.58 -13.12 2.95
C ARG A 16 7.78 -11.79 3.66
N ALA A 17 9.03 -11.35 3.80
CA ALA A 17 9.34 -10.05 4.39
C ALA A 17 8.72 -8.90 3.56
N SER A 18 8.82 -8.97 2.23
CA SER A 18 8.22 -7.99 1.31
C SER A 18 6.69 -7.92 1.46
N GLN A 19 6.01 -9.07 1.51
CA GLN A 19 4.56 -9.13 1.71
C GLN A 19 4.14 -8.57 3.07
N ASN A 20 4.89 -8.88 4.12
CA ASN A 20 4.62 -8.37 5.46
C ASN A 20 4.81 -6.85 5.56
N LEU A 21 5.87 -6.31 4.96
CA LEU A 21 6.11 -4.86 4.88
C LEU A 21 5.03 -4.14 4.08
N SER A 22 4.58 -4.74 2.98
CA SER A 22 3.49 -4.21 2.17
C SER A 22 2.20 -4.17 2.99
N THR A 23 1.87 -5.26 3.68
CA THR A 23 0.70 -5.35 4.56
C THR A 23 0.75 -4.34 5.71
N ALA A 24 1.89 -4.19 6.39
CA ALA A 24 2.08 -3.17 7.42
C ALA A 24 1.91 -1.76 6.85
N ALA A 25 2.43 -1.57 5.63
CA ALA A 25 2.17 -0.45 4.74
C ALA A 25 0.71 -0.02 4.66
N ASP A 26 -0.09 -0.96 4.18
CA ASP A 26 -1.52 -0.77 3.92
C ASP A 26 -2.33 -0.56 5.20
N GLN A 27 -1.75 -0.93 6.33
CA GLN A 27 -2.29 -0.70 7.67
C GLN A 27 -1.78 0.59 8.33
N PHE A 28 -1.02 1.42 7.60
CA PHE A 28 -0.47 2.70 8.07
C PHE A 28 0.53 2.54 9.23
N GLU A 29 1.22 1.42 9.32
CA GLU A 29 2.17 1.13 10.41
C GLU A 29 3.60 1.55 10.08
N VAL A 30 3.91 1.79 8.82
CA VAL A 30 5.25 2.15 8.34
C VAL A 30 5.29 3.60 7.88
N GLU A 31 6.30 4.34 8.35
CA GLU A 31 6.63 5.66 7.83
C GLU A 31 7.39 5.54 6.50
N ARG A 32 6.87 6.21 5.47
CA ARG A 32 7.43 6.21 4.12
C ARG A 32 7.66 7.64 3.65
N ARG A 33 8.73 7.83 2.88
CA ARG A 33 8.98 9.00 2.06
C ARG A 33 8.79 8.62 0.60
N ILE A 34 7.84 9.29 -0.04
CA ILE A 34 7.53 9.10 -1.46
C ILE A 34 7.95 10.37 -2.18
N VAL A 35 8.95 10.23 -3.05
CA VAL A 35 9.55 11.35 -3.78
C VAL A 35 9.22 11.21 -5.25
N PHE A 36 8.54 12.20 -5.80
CA PHE A 36 8.32 12.35 -7.23
C PHE A 36 9.38 13.26 -7.81
N TYR A 37 9.97 12.82 -8.90
CA TYR A 37 11.03 13.56 -9.56
C TYR A 37 10.99 13.39 -11.06
N ASN A 38 11.53 14.39 -11.74
CA ASN A 38 11.80 14.33 -13.16
C ASN A 38 13.15 13.65 -13.40
N GLY A 39 13.15 12.51 -14.10
CA GLY A 39 14.35 11.73 -14.38
C GLY A 39 15.29 12.32 -15.45
N ILE A 40 14.86 13.39 -16.14
CA ILE A 40 15.70 14.13 -17.11
C ILE A 40 16.35 15.36 -16.47
N THR A 41 15.59 16.10 -15.65
CA THR A 41 16.04 17.39 -15.09
C THR A 41 16.50 17.31 -13.64
N ASP A 42 16.57 16.10 -13.06
CA ASP A 42 16.89 15.85 -11.64
C ASP A 42 16.07 16.72 -10.66
N THR A 43 14.89 17.15 -11.08
CA THR A 43 14.06 18.09 -10.33
C THR A 43 13.05 17.33 -9.47
N TYR A 44 13.05 17.60 -8.17
CA TYR A 44 12.04 17.10 -7.24
C TYR A 44 10.74 17.89 -7.41
N LEU A 45 9.66 17.18 -7.76
CA LEU A 45 8.36 17.78 -8.04
C LEU A 45 7.47 17.79 -6.80
N LEU A 46 7.52 16.70 -6.02
CA LEU A 46 6.71 16.52 -4.83
C LEU A 46 7.39 15.55 -3.89
N THR A 47 7.26 15.78 -2.59
CA THR A 47 7.63 14.82 -1.55
C THR A 47 6.46 14.66 -0.60
N ILE A 48 6.08 13.42 -0.35
CA ILE A 48 5.05 13.03 0.60
C ILE A 48 5.75 12.20 1.68
N GLU A 49 5.60 12.59 2.94
CA GLU A 49 6.16 11.86 4.07
C GLU A 49 5.06 11.52 5.07
N GLY A 50 5.15 10.32 5.62
CA GLY A 50 4.28 9.85 6.70
C GLY A 50 3.85 8.40 6.50
N ARG A 51 2.80 8.01 7.23
CA ARG A 51 2.21 6.68 7.16
C ARG A 51 1.29 6.58 5.95
N CYS A 52 1.82 6.07 4.84
CA CYS A 52 1.12 6.05 3.55
C CYS A 52 1.09 4.65 2.92
N ALA A 53 -0.09 4.23 2.48
CA ALA A 53 -0.31 3.11 1.59
C ALA A 53 -0.17 3.57 0.13
N ILE A 54 0.33 2.68 -0.73
CA ILE A 54 0.50 2.98 -2.17
C ILE A 54 -0.23 1.93 -3.00
N THR A 55 -0.82 2.36 -4.10
CA THR A 55 -1.36 1.45 -5.12
C THR A 55 -0.80 1.90 -6.45
N ASP A 56 0.05 1.05 -7.03
CA ASP A 56 0.69 1.31 -8.30
C ASP A 56 -0.20 0.82 -9.45
N GLN A 57 -0.39 1.68 -10.44
CA GLN A 57 -1.08 1.39 -11.69
C GLN A 57 -0.18 1.84 -12.84
N ALA A 58 -0.38 1.28 -14.03
CA ALA A 58 0.55 1.43 -15.16
C ALA A 58 1.02 2.88 -15.44
N ILE A 59 0.13 3.87 -15.30
CA ILE A 59 0.44 5.29 -15.56
C ILE A 59 0.11 6.21 -14.37
N GLN A 60 -0.18 5.64 -13.20
CA GLN A 60 -0.68 6.41 -12.06
C GLN A 60 -0.29 5.74 -10.76
N LEU A 61 0.26 6.52 -9.82
CA LEU A 61 0.40 6.11 -8.44
C LEU A 61 -0.71 6.74 -7.60
N GLU A 62 -1.40 5.92 -6.83
CA GLU A 62 -2.30 6.38 -5.79
C GLU A 62 -1.59 6.29 -4.43
N VAL A 63 -1.58 7.39 -3.69
CA VAL A 63 -0.98 7.46 -2.35
C VAL A 63 -2.06 7.85 -1.36
N THR A 64 -2.36 6.98 -0.41
CA THR A 64 -3.28 7.27 0.69
C THR A 64 -2.48 7.40 1.97
N CYS A 65 -2.56 8.54 2.65
CA CYS A 65 -1.82 8.79 3.89
C CYS A 65 -2.80 9.02 5.04
N LYS A 66 -2.50 8.43 6.20
CA LYS A 66 -3.18 8.74 7.46
C LYS A 66 -2.53 9.97 8.08
N VAL A 67 -3.28 11.06 8.24
CA VAL A 67 -2.75 12.37 8.69
C VAL A 67 -3.14 12.73 10.12
N ALA A 68 -4.18 12.10 10.66
CA ALA A 68 -4.60 12.18 12.06
C ALA A 68 -5.35 10.89 12.46
N PRO A 69 -5.79 10.72 13.72
CA PRO A 69 -6.76 9.69 14.07
C PRO A 69 -7.98 9.79 13.15
N ASP A 70 -8.24 8.72 12.40
CA ASP A 70 -9.36 8.58 11.46
C ASP A 70 -9.44 9.63 10.32
N GLU A 71 -8.36 10.40 10.10
CA GLU A 71 -8.25 11.33 8.98
C GLU A 71 -7.26 10.84 7.93
N TYR A 72 -7.69 10.87 6.67
CA TYR A 72 -6.93 10.35 5.55
C TYR A 72 -6.89 11.36 4.40
N LYS A 73 -5.75 11.42 3.69
CA LYS A 73 -5.60 12.17 2.44
C LYS A 73 -5.23 11.21 1.32
N LYS A 74 -5.84 11.39 0.16
CA LYS A 74 -5.53 10.60 -1.05
C LYS A 74 -4.98 11.51 -2.13
N HIS A 75 -3.90 11.06 -2.76
CA HIS A 75 -3.22 11.73 -3.85
C HIS A 75 -3.24 10.81 -5.08
N PHE A 76 -3.57 11.39 -6.23
CA PHE A 76 -3.48 10.74 -7.53
C PHE A 76 -2.36 11.40 -8.31
N LEU A 77 -1.35 10.62 -8.69
CA LEU A 77 -0.11 11.14 -9.25
C LEU A 77 0.15 10.45 -10.59
N GLY A 78 0.00 11.21 -11.67
CA GLY A 78 0.24 10.71 -13.02
C GLY A 78 1.73 10.48 -13.27
N LEU A 79 2.06 9.31 -13.81
CA LEU A 79 3.40 8.95 -14.25
C LEU A 79 3.53 9.26 -15.74
N SER A 80 4.74 9.60 -16.17
CA SER A 80 5.08 9.82 -17.58
C SER A 80 6.50 9.37 -17.84
N ASP A 81 6.94 9.37 -19.10
CA ASP A 81 8.30 8.97 -19.48
C ASP A 81 9.40 9.72 -18.71
N ASN A 82 9.11 10.96 -18.29
CA ASN A 82 10.06 11.80 -17.58
C ASN A 82 9.77 11.90 -16.08
N VAL A 83 8.58 11.51 -15.61
CA VAL A 83 8.15 11.69 -14.22
C VAL A 83 7.90 10.34 -13.58
N THR A 84 8.70 10.04 -12.57
CA THR A 84 8.63 8.79 -11.81
C THR A 84 8.74 9.06 -10.31
N TYR A 85 8.70 8.00 -9.50
CA TYR A 85 8.73 8.08 -8.05
C TYR A 85 9.70 7.08 -7.41
N LYS A 86 10.18 7.44 -6.22
CA LYS A 86 10.82 6.52 -5.29
C LYS A 86 10.00 6.49 -4.00
N ALA A 87 9.60 5.30 -3.57
CA ALA A 87 9.01 5.08 -2.24
C ALA A 87 10.05 4.41 -1.34
N GLU A 88 10.44 5.11 -0.28
CA GLU A 88 11.44 4.66 0.68
C GLU A 88 10.79 4.52 2.05
N GLN A 89 11.04 3.40 2.72
CA GLN A 89 10.72 3.24 4.13
C GLN A 89 11.82 3.92 4.96
N LEU A 90 11.43 4.83 5.87
CA LEU A 90 12.36 5.68 6.60
C LEU A 90 13.01 4.96 7.80
N GLU A 91 12.23 4.16 8.52
CA GLU A 91 12.69 3.41 9.68
C GLU A 91 12.49 1.91 9.48
N SER A 92 13.37 1.08 10.04
CA SER A 92 13.15 -0.37 10.04
C SER A 92 11.96 -0.72 10.91
N VAL A 93 11.15 -1.67 10.45
CA VAL A 93 10.04 -2.24 11.22
C VAL A 93 10.27 -3.73 11.30
N ASP A 94 10.13 -4.31 12.49
CA ASP A 94 10.24 -5.75 12.66
C ASP A 94 9.02 -6.43 12.05
N VAL A 95 9.23 -7.01 10.87
CA VAL A 95 8.26 -7.86 10.18
C VAL A 95 8.70 -9.30 10.32
N SER A 96 8.25 -9.98 11.36
CA SER A 96 8.66 -11.37 11.55
C SER A 96 8.25 -12.25 10.37
N VAL A 97 9.24 -12.91 9.75
CA VAL A 97 9.00 -13.90 8.69
C VAL A 97 8.35 -15.19 9.20
N TYR A 98 8.34 -15.41 10.53
CA TYR A 98 7.84 -16.64 11.16
C TYR A 98 6.49 -16.48 11.85
N HIS A 99 5.98 -15.26 12.04
CA HIS A 99 4.70 -15.03 12.73
C HIS A 99 3.55 -14.89 11.73
N HIS A 100 2.44 -15.55 12.03
CA HIS A 100 1.19 -15.42 11.29
C HIS A 100 0.46 -14.15 11.74
N ARG A 101 0.21 -13.23 10.81
CA ARG A 101 -0.54 -12.00 11.07
C ARG A 101 -1.94 -12.13 10.46
N VAL A 102 -2.96 -12.22 11.32
CA VAL A 102 -4.37 -12.14 10.90
C VAL A 102 -4.90 -10.75 11.19
N ILE A 103 -5.33 -10.04 10.16
CA ILE A 103 -6.00 -8.75 10.30
C ILE A 103 -7.50 -9.01 10.12
N PHE A 104 -8.27 -8.93 11.20
CA PHE A 104 -9.73 -8.96 11.15
C PHE A 104 -10.26 -7.51 11.05
N LYS A 105 -10.98 -7.16 9.97
CA LYS A 105 -11.70 -5.88 9.84
C LYS A 105 -13.22 -6.15 9.89
N PRO A 106 -13.83 -6.26 11.09
CA PRO A 106 -15.25 -6.64 11.20
C PRO A 106 -16.23 -5.57 10.70
N GLU A 107 -15.87 -4.28 10.76
CA GLU A 107 -16.77 -3.18 10.39
C GLU A 107 -17.05 -3.10 8.88
N SER A 108 -16.16 -3.58 8.01
CA SER A 108 -16.39 -3.66 6.55
C SER A 108 -17.41 -4.73 6.12
N ILE A 109 -17.92 -5.55 7.06
CA ILE A 109 -18.88 -6.62 6.77
C ILE A 109 -20.33 -6.11 6.90
N LEU A 110 -20.56 -4.95 7.50
CA LEU A 110 -21.88 -4.35 7.58
C LEU A 110 -22.08 -3.44 6.36
N PRO A 111 -22.91 -3.82 5.36
CA PRO A 111 -23.27 -2.90 4.30
C PRO A 111 -24.03 -1.73 4.91
N GLU A 112 -23.55 -0.51 4.69
CA GLU A 112 -24.36 0.68 4.89
C GLU A 112 -25.53 0.62 3.90
N ILE A 113 -26.73 0.34 4.41
CA ILE A 113 -27.96 0.39 3.63
C ILE A 113 -28.36 1.87 3.56
N ASP A 114 -28.01 2.54 2.47
CA ASP A 114 -28.52 3.88 2.19
C ASP A 114 -29.97 3.77 1.70
N VAL A 115 -30.92 4.00 2.61
CA VAL A 115 -32.35 4.00 2.28
C VAL A 115 -32.72 5.38 1.75
N GLU A 116 -32.59 5.57 0.44
CA GLU A 116 -33.21 6.72 -0.21
C GLU A 116 -34.74 6.57 -0.17
N THR A 117 -35.37 7.22 0.81
CA THR A 117 -36.81 7.36 0.86
C THR A 117 -37.24 8.37 -0.18
N GLY A 118 -37.60 7.86 -1.37
CA GLY A 118 -38.28 8.64 -2.39
C GLY A 118 -39.56 9.25 -1.81
N LYS A 119 -39.56 10.57 -1.64
CA LYS A 119 -40.79 11.33 -1.36
C LYS A 119 -41.67 11.26 -2.60
N GLN A 120 -42.82 10.61 -2.48
CA GLN A 120 -43.95 10.76 -3.40
C GLN A 120 -44.69 12.07 -3.08
#